data_AF-A0A7T7XJM6-F1
#
_entry.id   AF-A0A7T7XJM6-F1
#
_cell.length_a   1.000
_cell.length_b   1.000
_cell.length_c   1.000
_cell.angle_alpha   90.00
_cell.angle_beta   90.00
_cell.angle_gamma   90.00
#
_symmetry.space_group_name_H-M   'P 1'
#
loop_
_entity.id
_entity.type
_entity.pdbx_description
1 polymer ?
#
loop_
_entity_poly.entity_id
_entity_poly.type
_entity_poly.pdbx_seq_one_letter_code
_entity_poly.pdbx_strand_id
1 'polypeptide(L)'
;MEIRDFARRHANCVIHIINGVAGKELLDFLSDKDLKVLILGYKDFRRGIKHAEENRDTLDRNMQFLSGTITDYMGRFSVLSFDNLALEQLGLKNRVSPEDWEDHYMGDDGTHTMYIDLVEKTFARNSVSEIRHPLTGDIREMFRQIKS
;
A
#
# COMPACT_ATOMS: atom_id res chain seq x y z
N MET A 1 -16.90 -12.06 -17.73
CA MET A 1 -16.29 -12.82 -16.61
C MET A 1 -15.77 -11.78 -15.65
N GLU A 2 -16.50 -11.55 -14.55
CA GLU A 2 -16.19 -10.45 -13.64
C GLU A 2 -14.94 -10.76 -12.79
N ILE A 3 -14.14 -9.73 -12.48
CA ILE A 3 -12.91 -9.83 -11.68
C ILE A 3 -13.11 -10.56 -10.33
N ARG A 4 -14.34 -10.49 -9.79
CA ARG A 4 -14.75 -11.16 -8.55
C ARG A 4 -14.76 -12.69 -8.68
N ASP A 5 -15.26 -13.21 -9.80
CA ASP A 5 -15.34 -14.66 -10.03
C ASP A 5 -13.95 -15.25 -10.28
N PHE A 6 -13.05 -14.45 -10.84
CA PHE A 6 -11.64 -14.82 -10.93
C PHE A 6 -11.04 -14.87 -9.53
N ALA A 7 -11.11 -13.78 -8.77
CA ALA A 7 -10.50 -13.72 -7.44
C ALA A 7 -10.99 -14.83 -6.50
N ARG A 8 -12.29 -15.15 -6.52
CA ARG A 8 -12.85 -16.23 -5.68
C ARG A 8 -12.38 -17.63 -6.03
N ARG A 9 -12.10 -17.90 -7.31
CA ARG A 9 -11.61 -19.22 -7.75
C ARG A 9 -10.11 -19.41 -7.48
N HIS A 10 -9.42 -18.33 -7.11
CA HIS A 10 -7.98 -18.32 -6.89
C HIS A 10 -7.69 -17.87 -5.46
N ALA A 11 -7.51 -18.82 -4.54
CA ALA A 11 -7.31 -18.55 -3.11
C ALA A 11 -6.12 -17.62 -2.80
N ASN A 12 -5.13 -17.53 -3.70
CA ASN A 12 -3.96 -16.66 -3.63
C ASN A 12 -4.12 -15.32 -4.37
N CYS A 13 -5.28 -15.04 -4.95
CA CYS A 13 -5.54 -13.77 -5.61
C CYS A 13 -5.80 -12.68 -4.57
N VAL A 14 -5.10 -11.55 -4.73
CA VAL A 14 -5.29 -10.33 -3.94
C VAL A 14 -5.54 -9.19 -4.92
N ILE A 15 -6.58 -8.41 -4.67
CA ILE A 15 -6.92 -7.24 -5.48
C ILE A 15 -6.21 -6.03 -4.87
N HIS A 16 -5.35 -5.39 -5.66
CA HIS A 16 -4.63 -4.20 -5.21
C HIS A 16 -5.40 -2.96 -5.65
N ILE A 17 -5.67 -2.06 -4.70
CA ILE A 17 -6.23 -0.74 -4.96
C ILE A 17 -5.32 0.34 -4.38
N ILE A 18 -5.44 1.57 -4.89
CA ILE A 18 -4.60 2.70 -4.45
C ILE A 18 -5.50 3.72 -3.75
N ASN A 19 -5.10 4.17 -2.55
CA ASN A 19 -5.75 5.24 -1.81
C ASN A 19 -5.93 6.47 -2.71
N GLY A 20 -7.10 7.10 -2.71
CA GLY A 20 -7.42 8.24 -3.57
C GLY A 20 -7.77 7.91 -5.03
N VAL A 21 -7.23 6.84 -5.61
CA VAL A 21 -7.61 6.38 -6.96
C VAL A 21 -8.89 5.56 -6.90
N ALA A 22 -8.97 4.65 -5.92
CA ALA A 22 -10.18 3.87 -5.67
C ALA A 22 -11.20 4.72 -4.90
N GLY A 23 -12.33 5.00 -5.56
CA GLY A 23 -13.47 5.69 -4.94
C GLY A 23 -14.45 4.73 -4.26
N LYS A 24 -15.49 5.31 -3.65
CA LYS A 24 -16.56 4.61 -2.93
C LYS A 24 -17.19 3.47 -3.73
N GLU A 25 -17.55 3.71 -4.98
CA GLU A 25 -18.24 2.73 -5.82
C GLU A 25 -17.41 1.44 -6.00
N LEU A 26 -16.09 1.57 -6.16
CA LEU A 26 -15.20 0.42 -6.28
C LEU A 26 -15.06 -0.32 -4.95
N LEU A 27 -14.92 0.40 -3.84
CA LEU A 27 -14.86 -0.23 -2.51
C LEU A 27 -16.14 -1.02 -2.20
N ASP A 28 -17.29 -0.42 -2.44
CA ASP A 28 -18.59 -1.07 -2.25
C ASP A 28 -18.76 -2.29 -3.16
N PHE A 29 -18.30 -2.20 -4.41
CA PHE A 29 -18.34 -3.31 -5.36
C PHE A 29 -17.50 -4.52 -4.91
N LEU A 30 -16.38 -4.26 -4.21
CA LEU A 30 -15.48 -5.29 -3.68
C LEU A 30 -15.89 -5.80 -2.29
N SER A 31 -16.63 -5.01 -1.52
CA SER A 31 -17.02 -5.33 -0.13
C SER A 31 -18.07 -6.45 -0.03
N ASP A 32 -18.02 -7.22 1.06
CA ASP A 32 -18.97 -8.29 1.41
C ASP A 32 -19.00 -9.43 0.38
N LYS A 33 -17.81 -9.74 -0.19
CA LYS A 33 -17.65 -10.74 -1.26
C LYS A 33 -16.61 -11.82 -0.98
N ASP A 34 -16.10 -11.92 0.25
CA ASP A 34 -15.05 -12.87 0.64
C ASP A 34 -13.76 -12.70 -0.21
N LEU A 35 -13.41 -11.44 -0.47
CA LEU A 35 -12.25 -11.07 -1.28
C LEU A 35 -11.08 -10.63 -0.40
N LYS A 36 -9.86 -10.80 -0.90
CA LYS A 36 -8.62 -10.30 -0.29
C LYS A 36 -8.22 -9.01 -1.00
N VAL A 37 -8.05 -7.93 -0.25
CA VAL A 37 -7.74 -6.61 -0.79
C VAL A 37 -6.49 -6.05 -0.12
N LEU A 38 -5.59 -5.50 -0.92
CA LEU A 38 -4.44 -4.71 -0.48
C LEU A 38 -4.63 -3.25 -0.89
N ILE A 39 -4.63 -2.36 0.09
CA ILE A 39 -4.67 -0.92 -0.12
C ILE A 39 -3.24 -0.39 -0.13
N LEU A 40 -2.85 0.20 -1.26
CA LEU A 40 -1.56 0.85 -1.46
C LEU A 40 -1.70 2.36 -1.24
N GLY A 41 -0.68 2.97 -0.66
CA GLY A 41 -0.61 4.42 -0.49
C GLY A 41 -0.43 5.14 -1.82
N TYR A 42 -1.06 6.29 -1.97
CA TYR A 42 -0.87 7.11 -3.16
C TYR A 42 0.53 7.72 -3.16
N LYS A 43 1.31 7.50 -4.22
CA LYS A 43 2.67 8.04 -4.33
C LYS A 43 2.64 9.34 -5.10
N ASP A 44 2.94 10.46 -4.45
CA ASP A 44 3.19 11.74 -5.13
C ASP A 44 4.60 11.76 -5.75
N PHE A 45 4.85 10.82 -6.67
CA PHE A 45 6.18 10.59 -7.26
C PHE A 45 6.06 10.23 -8.74
N ARG A 46 6.90 10.84 -9.59
CA ARG A 46 6.92 10.65 -11.04
C ARG A 46 5.52 10.78 -11.66
N ARG A 47 4.93 9.67 -12.12
CA ARG A 47 3.60 9.63 -12.74
C ARG A 47 2.49 10.05 -11.78
N GLY A 48 2.68 9.84 -10.48
CA GLY A 48 1.73 10.25 -9.46
C GLY A 48 1.57 11.77 -9.34
N ILE A 49 2.63 12.54 -9.64
CA ILE A 49 2.57 14.01 -9.64
C ILE A 49 1.60 14.46 -10.74
N LYS A 50 1.83 14.01 -11.98
CA LYS A 50 0.98 14.35 -13.12
C LYS A 50 -0.47 13.91 -12.92
N HIS A 51 -0.69 12.70 -12.40
CA HIS A 51 -2.05 12.23 -12.11
C HIS A 51 -2.74 13.08 -11.04
N ALA A 52 -2.01 13.51 -10.00
CA ALA A 52 -2.54 14.37 -8.96
C ALA A 52 -2.86 15.77 -9.49
N GLU A 53 -2.05 16.33 -10.39
CA GLU A 53 -2.34 17.61 -11.05
C GLU A 53 -3.63 17.55 -11.87
N GLU A 54 -3.84 16.45 -12.60
CA GLU A 54 -5.02 16.27 -13.46
C GLU A 54 -6.31 15.92 -12.70
N ASN A 55 -6.20 15.30 -11.52
CA ASN A 55 -7.34 14.69 -10.80
C ASN A 55 -7.45 15.08 -9.32
N ARG A 56 -6.81 16.16 -8.89
CA ARG A 56 -6.65 16.55 -7.47
C ARG A 56 -7.95 16.48 -6.68
N ASP A 57 -9.01 17.10 -7.17
CA ASP A 57 -10.30 17.16 -6.48
C ASP A 57 -10.91 15.77 -6.24
N THR A 58 -10.76 14.86 -7.20
CA THR A 58 -11.27 13.48 -7.08
C THR A 58 -10.37 12.66 -6.16
N LEU A 59 -9.05 12.83 -6.29
CA LEU A 59 -8.07 12.17 -5.44
C LEU A 59 -8.29 12.52 -3.97
N ASP A 60 -8.35 13.81 -3.64
CA ASP A 60 -8.52 14.31 -2.28
C ASP A 60 -9.86 13.86 -1.69
N ARG A 61 -10.94 13.91 -2.48
CA ARG A 61 -12.26 13.42 -2.06
C ARG A 61 -12.26 11.93 -1.74
N ASN A 62 -11.63 11.12 -2.59
CA ASN A 62 -11.54 9.68 -2.38
C ASN A 62 -10.64 9.33 -1.17
N MET A 63 -9.53 10.05 -0.99
CA MET A 63 -8.66 9.88 0.18
C MET A 63 -9.41 10.26 1.48
N GLN A 64 -10.14 11.37 1.48
CA GLN A 64 -10.98 11.78 2.61
C GLN A 64 -12.09 10.77 2.89
N PHE A 65 -12.78 10.29 1.85
CA PHE A 65 -13.80 9.25 1.98
C PHE A 65 -13.23 7.98 2.62
N LEU A 66 -12.13 7.45 2.06
CA LEU A 66 -11.52 6.22 2.57
C LEU A 66 -11.01 6.42 3.99
N SER A 67 -10.34 7.54 4.28
CA SER A 67 -9.91 7.87 5.63
C SER A 67 -11.08 7.98 6.60
N GLY A 68 -12.22 8.53 6.20
CA GLY A 68 -13.41 8.63 7.07
C GLY A 68 -14.14 7.31 7.31
N THR A 69 -13.93 6.28 6.48
CA THR A 69 -14.77 5.07 6.46
C THR A 69 -13.99 3.75 6.57
N ILE A 70 -12.66 3.77 6.54
CA ILE A 70 -11.84 2.55 6.47
C ILE A 70 -12.15 1.55 7.59
N THR A 71 -12.45 2.02 8.80
CA THR A 71 -12.81 1.16 9.94
C THR A 71 -14.10 0.38 9.68
N ASP A 72 -15.06 0.96 8.96
CA ASP A 72 -16.32 0.31 8.60
C ASP A 72 -16.12 -0.80 7.55
N TYR A 73 -15.02 -0.73 6.80
CA TYR A 73 -14.66 -1.71 5.76
C TYR A 73 -13.76 -2.83 6.27
N MET A 74 -13.08 -2.69 7.41
CA MET A 74 -12.17 -3.71 7.94
C MET A 74 -12.82 -5.09 8.11
N GLY A 75 -14.11 -5.13 8.48
CA GLY A 75 -14.88 -6.37 8.62
C GLY A 75 -15.60 -6.85 7.35
N ARG A 76 -15.44 -6.15 6.22
CA ARG A 76 -16.18 -6.44 4.96
C ARG A 76 -15.37 -7.24 3.94
N PHE A 77 -14.12 -7.56 4.26
CA PHE A 77 -13.22 -8.34 3.42
C PHE A 77 -12.76 -9.59 4.17
N SER A 78 -12.38 -10.63 3.42
CA SER A 78 -11.76 -11.83 4.01
C SER A 78 -10.40 -11.50 4.62
N VAL A 79 -9.65 -10.61 3.93
CA VAL A 79 -8.38 -10.04 4.37
C VAL A 79 -8.31 -8.63 3.80
N LEU A 80 -8.05 -7.67 4.66
CA LEU A 80 -7.72 -6.31 4.29
C LEU A 80 -6.28 -6.01 4.73
N SER A 81 -5.42 -5.71 3.78
CA SER A 81 -4.00 -5.43 4.01
C SER A 81 -3.64 -4.03 3.53
N PHE A 82 -2.53 -3.51 4.03
CA PHE A 82 -2.05 -2.16 3.74
C PHE A 82 -0.54 -2.18 3.51
N ASP A 83 -0.03 -1.34 2.60
CA ASP A 83 1.40 -1.01 2.59
C ASP A 83 1.71 0.09 3.63
N ASN A 84 3.00 0.29 3.95
CA ASN A 84 3.40 1.28 4.96
C ASN A 84 2.88 2.70 4.63
N LEU A 85 2.89 3.08 3.36
CA LEU A 85 2.41 4.40 2.93
C LEU A 85 0.89 4.56 3.14
N ALA A 86 0.08 3.52 2.88
CA ALA A 86 -1.34 3.55 3.18
C ALA A 86 -1.61 3.62 4.68
N LEU A 87 -0.85 2.88 5.50
CA LEU A 87 -0.97 2.91 6.96
C LEU A 87 -0.77 4.33 7.51
N GLU A 88 0.25 5.04 7.01
CA GLU A 88 0.53 6.44 7.34
C GLU A 88 -0.59 7.38 6.85
N GLN A 89 -0.94 7.32 5.57
CA GLN A 89 -1.95 8.21 4.96
C GLN A 89 -3.34 8.06 5.59
N LEU A 90 -3.69 6.85 6.03
CA LEU A 90 -4.97 6.56 6.67
C LEU A 90 -4.90 6.68 8.21
N GLY A 91 -3.71 6.91 8.79
CA GLY A 91 -3.52 7.05 10.24
C GLY A 91 -3.97 5.82 11.02
N LEU A 92 -3.77 4.61 10.47
CA LEU A 92 -4.38 3.38 10.99
C LEU A 92 -3.86 2.97 12.37
N LYS A 93 -2.63 3.34 12.72
CA LYS A 93 -2.06 3.08 14.05
C LYS A 93 -2.92 3.61 15.20
N ASN A 94 -3.61 4.72 14.97
CA ASN A 94 -4.46 5.35 15.99
C ASN A 94 -5.91 4.85 15.96
N ARG A 95 -6.22 3.88 15.09
CA ARG A 95 -7.59 3.41 14.80
C ARG A 95 -7.79 1.92 15.09
N VAL A 96 -6.72 1.20 15.39
CA VAL A 96 -6.74 -0.20 15.83
C VAL A 96 -6.24 -0.29 17.26
N SER A 97 -6.47 -1.43 17.93
CA SER A 97 -5.92 -1.64 19.26
C SER A 97 -4.39 -1.76 19.21
N PRO A 98 -3.67 -1.41 20.29
CA PRO A 98 -2.23 -1.64 20.35
C PRO A 98 -1.85 -3.11 20.15
N GLU A 99 -2.68 -4.05 20.61
CA GLU A 99 -2.47 -5.50 20.44
C GLU A 99 -2.56 -5.89 18.96
N ASP A 100 -3.62 -5.48 18.26
CA ASP A 100 -3.77 -5.73 16.82
C ASP A 100 -2.63 -5.10 16.02
N TRP A 101 -2.15 -3.92 16.44
CA TRP A 101 -1.03 -3.26 15.79
C TRP A 101 0.26 -4.08 15.93
N GLU A 102 0.61 -4.52 17.13
CA GLU A 102 1.82 -5.30 17.37
C GLU A 102 1.77 -6.70 16.70
N ASP A 103 0.59 -7.33 16.67
CA ASP A 103 0.43 -8.66 16.06
C ASP A 103 0.49 -8.65 14.52
N HIS A 104 0.17 -7.50 13.89
CA HIS A 104 0.05 -7.41 12.44
C HIS A 104 1.07 -6.48 11.77
N TYR A 105 1.67 -5.54 12.50
CA TYR A 105 2.63 -4.59 11.93
C TYR A 105 4.05 -5.17 11.90
N MET A 106 4.57 -5.42 10.70
CA MET A 106 5.90 -6.01 10.51
C MET A 106 7.07 -5.00 10.50
N GLY A 107 6.82 -3.74 10.81
CA GLY A 107 7.81 -2.67 10.81
C GLY A 107 7.83 -1.81 9.53
N ASP A 108 8.60 -0.72 9.58
CA ASP A 108 8.73 0.25 8.49
C ASP A 108 9.58 -0.30 7.34
N ASP A 109 9.48 0.31 6.15
CA ASP A 109 10.41 0.05 5.05
C ASP A 109 11.87 0.18 5.51
N GLY A 110 12.72 -0.78 5.12
CA GLY A 110 14.12 -0.82 5.58
C GLY A 110 14.35 -1.59 6.88
N THR A 111 13.31 -2.00 7.62
CA THR A 111 13.48 -2.89 8.80
C THR A 111 13.74 -4.33 8.38
N HIS A 112 12.93 -4.82 7.42
CA HIS A 112 12.98 -6.16 6.85
C HIS A 112 13.01 -6.17 5.31
N THR A 113 12.87 -5.00 4.68
CA THR A 113 12.69 -4.83 3.23
C THR A 113 13.73 -3.91 2.62
N MET A 114 14.01 -4.08 1.33
CA MET A 114 14.91 -3.23 0.55
C MET A 114 14.40 -3.12 -0.88
N TYR A 115 14.61 -1.97 -1.51
CA TYR A 115 14.36 -1.78 -2.94
C TYR A 115 15.65 -1.91 -3.74
N ILE A 116 15.65 -2.73 -4.78
CA ILE A 116 16.74 -2.90 -5.74
C ILE A 116 16.26 -2.47 -7.12
N ASP A 117 16.99 -1.56 -7.73
CA ASP A 117 16.81 -1.09 -9.10
C ASP A 117 17.91 -1.69 -9.98
N LEU A 118 17.61 -2.78 -10.69
CA LEU A 118 18.60 -3.45 -11.54
C LEU A 118 18.90 -2.69 -12.84
N VAL A 119 18.01 -1.79 -13.26
CA VAL A 119 18.21 -0.98 -14.47
C VAL A 119 19.27 0.07 -14.20
N GLU A 120 19.07 0.87 -13.15
CA GLU A 120 20.01 1.90 -12.72
C GLU A 120 21.17 1.33 -11.88
N LYS A 121 21.11 0.04 -11.53
CA LYS A 121 22.05 -0.64 -10.63
C LYS A 121 22.21 0.09 -9.31
N THR A 122 21.10 0.49 -8.70
CA THR A 122 21.07 1.13 -7.38
C THR A 122 20.18 0.35 -6.41
N PHE A 123 20.34 0.59 -5.12
CA PHE A 123 19.43 0.13 -4.07
C PHE A 123 19.05 1.30 -3.15
N ALA A 124 17.90 1.16 -2.49
CA ALA A 124 17.37 2.16 -1.57
C ALA A 124 16.44 1.51 -0.55
N ARG A 125 15.99 2.30 0.43
CA ARG A 125 15.03 1.84 1.44
C ARG A 125 13.70 1.39 0.82
N ASN A 126 13.17 2.18 -0.11
CA ASN A 126 11.96 1.87 -0.85
C ASN A 126 11.98 2.52 -2.25
N SER A 127 10.94 2.25 -3.05
CA SER A 127 10.88 2.69 -4.46
C SER A 127 10.84 4.21 -4.67
N VAL A 128 10.40 4.95 -3.64
CA VAL A 128 10.22 6.42 -3.71
C VAL A 128 11.33 7.18 -3.00
N SER A 129 12.29 6.48 -2.40
CA SER A 129 13.41 7.11 -1.74
C SER A 129 14.28 7.88 -2.73
N GLU A 130 14.58 9.14 -2.38
CA GLU A 130 15.50 10.00 -3.12
C GLU A 130 16.96 9.59 -2.89
N ILE A 131 17.25 9.06 -1.71
CA ILE A 131 18.59 8.58 -1.35
C ILE A 131 18.75 7.17 -1.92
N ARG A 132 19.68 7.05 -2.88
CA ARG A 132 20.00 5.80 -3.56
C ARG A 132 21.49 5.52 -3.50
N HIS A 133 21.84 4.25 -3.33
CA HIS A 133 23.21 3.78 -3.26
C HIS A 133 23.51 2.87 -4.46
N PRO A 134 24.73 2.89 -5.03
CA PRO A 134 25.12 1.93 -6.07
C PRO A 134 25.08 0.50 -5.56
N LEU A 135 24.64 -0.47 -6.39
CA LEU A 135 24.66 -1.88 -6.02
C LEU A 135 26.08 -2.37 -5.73
N THR A 136 26.23 -3.10 -4.63
CA THR A 136 27.47 -3.83 -4.28
C THR A 136 27.36 -5.32 -4.65
N GLY A 137 28.35 -6.12 -4.30
CA GLY A 137 28.33 -7.58 -4.50
C GLY A 137 27.66 -8.35 -3.35
N ASP A 138 27.35 -7.70 -2.23
CA ASP A 138 26.84 -8.34 -1.01
C ASP A 138 25.54 -7.69 -0.55
N ILE A 139 24.43 -8.43 -0.67
CA ILE A 139 23.10 -7.97 -0.25
C ILE A 139 23.03 -7.65 1.26
N ARG A 140 23.85 -8.29 2.09
CA ARG A 140 23.90 -8.03 3.54
C ARG A 140 24.57 -6.70 3.85
N GLU A 141 25.54 -6.29 3.05
CA GLU A 141 26.14 -4.96 3.13
C GLU A 141 25.12 -3.91 2.72
N MET A 142 24.48 -4.08 1.57
CA MET A 142 23.43 -3.17 1.09
C MET A 142 22.34 -2.99 2.15
N PHE A 143 21.83 -4.10 2.71
CA PHE A 143 20.77 -4.05 3.71
C PHE A 143 21.21 -3.30 4.97
N ARG A 144 22.43 -3.54 5.47
CA ARG A 144 22.98 -2.80 6.63
C ARG A 144 23.08 -1.30 6.39
N GLN A 145 23.30 -0.88 5.14
CA GLN A 145 23.44 0.54 4.80
C GLN A 145 22.11 1.31 4.83
N ILE A 146 20.99 0.64 4.58
CA ILE A 146 19.66 1.29 4.56
C ILE A 146 18.81 1.01 5.79
N LYS A 147 19.24 0.05 6.62
CA LYS A 147 18.53 -0.39 7.82
C LYS A 147 18.34 0.77 8.80
N SER A 148 17.10 0.97 9.22
CA SER A 148 16.69 1.93 10.26
C SER A 148 17.09 1.46 11.66
#